data_AF-A0A2T4DM35-F1
#
_entry.id   AF-A0A2T4DM35-F1
#
_cell.length_a   1.000
_cell.length_b   1.000
_cell.length_c   1.000
_cell.angle_alpha   90.00
_cell.angle_beta   90.00
_cell.angle_gamma   90.00
#
_symmetry.space_group_name_H-M   'P 1'
#
loop_
_entity.id
_entity.type
_entity.pdbx_description
1 polymer ?
#
loop_
_entity_poly.entity_id
_entity_poly.type
_entity_poly.pdbx_seq_one_letter_code
_entity_poly.pdbx_strand_id
1 'polypeptide(L)'
;YNSFFRIRFGKWKDIQGVDKIYVNKIKSSQKMYSRANVSTTLKEYVYKCFIKFSDGEKLLLAQNKRKNNVMKEVQPIAKSYGLEVIDNTI
;
A
#
# COMPACT_ATOMS: atom_id res chain seq x y z
N TYR A 1 -0.56 -12.96 11.37
CA TYR A 1 -0.88 -13.37 9.99
C TYR A 1 -0.81 -14.90 9.98
N ASN A 2 -1.95 -15.58 9.97
CA ASN A 2 -2.02 -17.05 9.91
C ASN A 2 -2.92 -17.42 8.73
N SER A 3 -2.38 -18.10 7.72
CA SER A 3 -3.20 -18.72 6.67
C SER A 3 -3.25 -20.22 6.92
N PHE A 4 -4.45 -20.76 7.13
CA PHE A 4 -4.73 -22.19 7.01
C PHE A 4 -5.60 -22.38 5.76
N PHE A 5 -5.24 -23.32 4.88
CA PHE A 5 -6.05 -23.74 3.72
C PHE A 5 -6.57 -22.61 2.80
N ARG A 6 -5.74 -21.61 2.44
CA ARG A 6 -6.10 -20.51 1.51
C ARG A 6 -7.29 -19.63 1.93
N ILE A 7 -7.91 -19.86 3.09
CA ILE A 7 -8.97 -19.02 3.63
C ILE A 7 -8.30 -17.85 4.36
N ARG A 8 -8.58 -16.63 3.90
CA ARG A 8 -8.01 -15.39 4.46
C ARG A 8 -8.87 -14.96 5.65
N PHE A 9 -8.33 -15.09 6.86
CA PHE A 9 -8.98 -14.57 8.07
C PHE A 9 -8.47 -13.14 8.35
N GLY A 10 -9.40 -12.20 8.49
CA GLY A 10 -9.14 -10.81 8.80
C GLY A 10 -10.21 -10.25 9.72
N LYS A 11 -9.87 -9.17 10.44
CA LYS A 11 -10.86 -8.40 11.21
C LYS A 11 -11.40 -7.30 10.31
N TRP A 12 -12.72 -7.15 10.29
CA TRP A 12 -13.35 -5.97 9.70
C TRP A 12 -13.10 -4.79 10.64
N LYS A 13 -12.48 -3.72 10.12
CA LYS A 13 -12.35 -2.44 10.83
C LYS A 13 -13.40 -1.51 10.26
N ASP A 14 -14.15 -0.86 11.12
CA ASP A 14 -15.15 0.10 10.68
C ASP A 14 -14.46 1.29 9.98
N ILE A 15 -15.09 1.78 8.91
CA ILE A 15 -14.56 2.84 8.06
C ILE A 15 -14.96 4.23 8.62
N GLN A 16 -15.83 4.27 9.64
CA GLN A 16 -16.20 5.50 10.34
C GLN A 16 -14.95 6.15 10.97
N GLY A 17 -14.38 7.13 10.27
CA GLY A 17 -13.12 7.77 10.63
C GLY A 17 -12.03 7.72 9.56
N VAL A 18 -12.30 7.28 8.34
CA VAL A 18 -11.34 7.46 7.25
C VAL A 18 -11.32 8.93 6.81
N ASP A 19 -10.18 9.59 7.05
CA ASP A 19 -10.00 10.98 6.68
C ASP A 19 -9.64 11.10 5.20
N LYS A 20 -8.53 10.46 4.80
CA LYS A 20 -7.90 10.69 3.49
C LYS A 20 -7.11 9.48 3.00
N ILE A 21 -6.98 9.40 1.68
CA ILE A 21 -6.13 8.43 1.00
C ILE A 21 -4.86 9.12 0.52
N TYR A 22 -3.70 8.51 0.76
CA TYR A 22 -2.39 9.06 0.41
C TYR A 22 -1.65 8.12 -0.53
N VAL A 23 -1.17 8.62 -1.66
CA VAL A 23 -0.30 7.89 -2.57
C VAL A 23 1.13 8.42 -2.42
N ASN A 24 2.04 7.56 -1.98
CA ASN A 24 3.43 7.91 -1.72
C ASN A 24 4.38 7.10 -2.62
N LYS A 25 5.45 7.72 -3.10
CA LYS A 25 6.54 7.04 -3.80
C LYS A 25 7.57 6.57 -2.76
N ILE A 26 7.73 5.27 -2.60
CA ILE A 26 8.63 4.67 -1.61
C ILE A 26 9.74 3.90 -2.32
N LYS A 27 10.98 4.09 -1.87
CA LYS A 27 12.13 3.30 -2.35
C LYS A 27 12.11 1.94 -1.65
N SER A 28 11.88 0.88 -2.41
CA SER A 28 12.03 -0.49 -1.94
C SER A 28 13.43 -0.97 -2.27
N SER A 29 14.18 -1.39 -1.24
CA SER A 29 15.48 -2.03 -1.40
C SER A 29 15.34 -3.48 -0.97
N GLN A 30 15.47 -4.41 -1.91
CA GLN A 30 15.50 -5.83 -1.60
C GLN A 30 16.94 -6.33 -1.73
N LYS A 31 17.46 -6.93 -0.66
CA LYS A 31 18.73 -7.64 -0.69
C LYS A 31 18.44 -9.08 -1.10
N MET A 32 18.89 -9.48 -2.29
CA MET A 32 18.91 -10.88 -2.68
C MET A 32 20.26 -11.46 -2.30
N TYR A 33 20.23 -12.46 -1.42
CA TYR A 33 21.39 -13.27 -1.09
C TYR A 33 21.45 -14.42 -2.09
N SER A 34 22.47 -14.42 -2.96
CA SER A 34 22.77 -15.58 -3.81
C SER A 34 23.79 -16.49 -3.10
N ARG A 35 24.36 -17.50 -3.78
CA ARG A 35 25.36 -18.41 -3.18
C ARG A 35 26.46 -17.63 -2.42
N ALA A 36 26.99 -18.29 -1.39
CA ALA A 36 27.94 -17.77 -0.39
C ALA A 36 28.72 -16.52 -0.84
N ASN A 37 28.47 -15.40 -0.16
CA ASN A 37 29.16 -14.11 -0.27
C ASN A 37 28.85 -13.20 -1.47
N VAL A 38 27.92 -13.56 -2.37
CA VAL A 38 27.46 -12.64 -3.42
C VAL A 38 26.05 -12.13 -3.10
N SER A 39 25.96 -10.86 -2.69
CA SER A 39 24.67 -10.18 -2.46
C SER A 39 24.42 -9.14 -3.55
N THR A 40 23.21 -9.15 -4.11
CA THR A 40 22.77 -8.14 -5.08
C THR A 40 21.70 -7.29 -4.42
N THR A 41 21.86 -5.97 -4.45
CA THR A 41 20.85 -5.03 -3.93
C THR A 41 20.04 -4.48 -5.10
N LEU A 42 18.78 -4.89 -5.19
CA LEU A 42 17.83 -4.34 -6.14
C LEU A 42 17.13 -3.15 -5.49
N LYS A 43 17.29 -1.96 -6.09
CA LYS A 43 16.62 -0.73 -5.68
C LYS A 43 15.53 -0.41 -6.70
N GLU A 44 14.28 -0.44 -6.26
CA GLU A 44 13.12 -0.11 -7.10
C GLU A 44 12.24 0.92 -6.39
N TYR A 45 11.56 1.75 -7.18
CA TYR A 45 10.51 2.63 -6.66
C TYR A 45 9.16 1.90 -6.72
N VAL A 46 8.45 1.93 -5.60
CA VAL A 46 7.11 1.37 -5.47
C VAL A 46 6.18 2.46 -4.97
N TYR A 47 5.05 2.61 -5.66
CA TYR A 47 3.98 3.50 -5.23
C TYR A 47 3.10 2.74 -4.25
N LYS A 48 2.92 3.30 -3.05
CA LYS A 48 2.08 2.73 -2.01
C LYS A 48 0.95 3.70 -1.68
N CYS A 49 -0.25 3.15 -1.59
CA CYS A 49 -1.45 3.86 -1.21
C CYS A 49 -1.82 3.51 0.23
N PHE A 50 -1.99 4.52 1.06
CA PHE A 50 -2.37 4.38 2.46
C PHE A 50 -3.71 5.06 2.71
N ILE A 51 -4.57 4.39 3.47
CA ILE A 51 -5.69 5.05 4.13
C ILE A 51 -5.20 5.57 5.49
N LYS A 52 -5.45 6.84 5.78
CA LYS A 52 -5.28 7.39 7.12
C LYS A 52 -6.62 7.48 7.82
N PHE A 53 -6.68 6.91 9.02
CA PHE A 53 -7.82 6.99 9.91
C PHE A 53 -7.65 8.18 10.87
N SER A 54 -8.76 8.64 11.43
CA SER A 54 -8.85 9.75 12.38
C SER A 54 -8.11 9.47 13.70
N ASP A 55 -7.94 8.19 14.04
CA ASP A 55 -7.09 7.71 15.14
C ASP A 55 -5.58 7.87 14.87
N GLY A 56 -5.20 8.33 13.67
CA GLY A 56 -3.82 8.52 13.23
C GLY A 56 -3.19 7.26 12.63
N GLU A 57 -3.87 6.12 12.64
CA GLU A 57 -3.37 4.89 12.02
C GLU A 57 -3.35 5.00 10.49
N LYS A 58 -2.36 4.34 9.89
CA LYS A 58 -2.23 4.23 8.43
C LYS A 58 -2.29 2.78 8.01
N LEU A 59 -3.29 2.42 7.21
CA LEU A 59 -3.37 1.08 6.60
C LEU A 59 -2.95 1.13 5.14
N LEU A 60 -2.14 0.15 4.73
CA LEU A 60 -1.80 -0.04 3.33
C LEU A 60 -3.02 -0.59 2.58
N LEU A 61 -3.49 0.15 1.57
CA LEU A 61 -4.62 -0.27 0.74
C LEU A 61 -4.16 -0.94 -0.55
N ALA A 62 -3.19 -0.34 -1.25
CA ALA A 62 -2.67 -0.86 -2.52
C ALA A 62 -1.19 -0.53 -2.69
N GLN A 63 -0.47 -1.35 -3.46
CA GLN A 63 0.92 -1.06 -3.83
C GLN A 63 1.22 -1.57 -5.24
N ASN A 64 1.93 -0.77 -6.05
CA ASN A 64 2.36 -1.16 -7.38
C ASN A 64 3.64 -0.43 -7.79
N LYS A 65 4.43 -1.02 -8.70
CA LYS A 65 5.58 -0.35 -9.32
C LYS A 65 5.16 0.82 -10.21
N ARG A 66 3.94 0.82 -10.75
CA ARG A 66 3.39 1.88 -11.60
C ARG A 66 2.30 2.66 -10.87
N LYS A 67 2.47 3.98 -10.78
CA LYS A 67 1.50 4.91 -10.19
C LYS A 67 0.08 4.77 -10.77
N ASN A 68 -0.03 4.70 -12.10
CA ASN A 68 -1.32 4.61 -12.77
C ASN A 68 -2.12 3.36 -12.37
N ASN A 69 -1.44 2.25 -12.06
CA ASN A 69 -2.11 1.04 -11.61
C ASN A 69 -2.66 1.21 -10.19
N VAL A 70 -1.90 1.84 -9.29
CA VAL A 70 -2.38 2.19 -7.94
C VAL A 70 -3.59 3.11 -8.04
N MET A 71 -3.53 4.15 -8.88
CA MET A 71 -4.65 5.07 -9.05
C MET A 71 -5.90 4.36 -9.57
N LYS A 72 -5.78 3.47 -10.58
CA LYS A 72 -6.92 2.68 -11.08
C LYS A 72 -7.62 1.85 -10.01
N GLU A 73 -6.87 1.31 -9.05
CA GLU A 73 -7.43 0.53 -7.93
C GLU A 73 -8.07 1.44 -6.86
N VAL A 74 -7.48 2.60 -6.61
CA VAL A 74 -7.83 3.48 -5.49
C VAL A 74 -8.97 4.45 -5.82
N GLN A 75 -9.01 4.97 -7.05
CA GLN A 75 -10.00 5.95 -7.49
C GLN A 75 -11.46 5.51 -7.35
N PRO A 76 -11.85 4.25 -7.70
CA PRO A 76 -13.22 3.81 -7.48
C PRO A 76 -13.56 3.72 -5.98
N ILE A 77 -12.61 3.30 -5.13
CA ILE A 77 -12.81 3.24 -3.68
C ILE A 77 -13.00 4.65 -3.14
N ALA A 78 -12.11 5.57 -3.50
CA ALA A 78 -12.21 6.97 -3.09
C ALA A 78 -13.57 7.58 -3.49
N LYS A 79 -14.03 7.32 -4.72
CA LYS A 79 -15.31 7.81 -5.22
C LYS A 79 -16.51 7.22 -4.46
N SER A 80 -16.49 5.92 -4.16
CA SER A 80 -17.58 5.26 -3.43
C SER A 80 -17.73 5.74 -1.99
N TYR A 81 -16.62 6.14 -1.36
CA TYR A 81 -16.61 6.60 0.04
C TYR A 81 -16.54 8.14 0.18
N GLY A 82 -16.52 8.88 -0.93
CA GLY A 82 -16.40 10.35 -0.92
C GLY A 82 -15.06 10.86 -0.36
N LEU A 83 -14.00 10.07 -0.49
CA LEU A 83 -12.69 10.35 0.11
C LEU A 83 -11.79 11.14 -0.85
N GLU A 84 -10.99 12.03 -0.28
CA GLU A 84 -9.96 12.78 -1.00
C GLU A 84 -8.71 11.90 -1.21
N VAL A 85 -8.15 11.90 -2.42
CA VAL A 85 -6.88 11.24 -2.75
C VAL A 85 -5.78 12.29 -2.87
N ILE A 86 -4.84 12.26 -1.95
CA ILE A 86 -3.66 13.12 -1.94
C ILE A 86 -2.48 12.35 -2.55
N ASP A 87 -1.84 12.97 -3.54
CA ASP A 87 -0.72 12.39 -4.25
C ASP A 87 0.59 13.09 -3.86
N ASN A 88 1.41 12.42 -3.05
CA ASN A 88 2.69 12.93 -2.55
C ASN A 88 3.88 12.33 -3.32
N THR A 89 3.73 12.10 -4.61
CA THR A 89 4.77 11.43 -5.43
C THR A 89 5.79 12.37 -6.07
N ILE A 90 5.75 13.67 -5.72
CA ILE A 90 6.66 14.74 -6.20
C ILE A 90 8.13 14.37 -5.92
#